data_AF-A0A2K3NTR0-F1
#
_entry.id   AF-A0A2K3NTR0-F1
#
_cell.length_a   1.000
_cell.length_b   1.000
_cell.length_c   1.000
_cell.angle_alpha   90.00
_cell.angle_beta   90.00
_cell.angle_gamma   90.00
#
_symmetry.space_group_name_H-M   'P 1'
#
loop_
_entity.id
_entity.type
_entity.pdbx_description
1 polymer ?
#
loop_
_entity_poly.entity_id
_entity_poly.type
_entity_poly.pdbx_seq_one_letter_code
_entity_poly.pdbx_strand_id
1 'polypeptide(L)' 'VEDALAHPYLTSLHDISDEPVCIMPFSFDFEQHALTEEQMKELIYREALAFNPEYQQ' A
#
# COMPACT_ATOMS: atom_id res chain seq x y z
N VAL A 1 -10.40 9.75 -11.37
CA VAL A 1 -9.66 10.62 -10.43
C VAL A 1 -8.84 11.66 -11.18
N GLU A 2 -8.17 11.27 -12.26
CA GLU A 2 -7.41 12.18 -13.12
C GLU A 2 -8.22 13.40 -13.59
N ASP A 3 -9.43 13.20 -14.12
CA ASP A 3 -10.32 14.30 -14.53
C ASP A 3 -10.70 15.25 -13.38
N ALA A 4 -10.71 14.75 -12.14
CA ALA A 4 -11.02 15.56 -10.96
C ALA A 4 -9.80 16.36 -10.49
N LEU A 5 -8.59 15.83 -10.64
CA LEU A 5 -7.34 16.54 -10.35
C LEU A 5 -7.11 17.67 -11.36
N ALA A 6 -7.51 17.47 -12.62
CA ALA A 6 -7.48 18.49 -13.67
C ALA A 6 -8.59 19.57 -13.57
N HIS A 7 -9.45 19.53 -12.54
CA HIS A 7 -10.57 20.45 -12.41
C HIS A 7 -10.10 21.88 -12.10
N PRO A 8 -10.77 22.94 -12.64
CA PRO A 8 -10.40 24.35 -12.44
C PRO A 8 -10.23 24.80 -10.97
N TYR A 9 -10.88 24.10 -10.05
CA TYR A 9 -10.78 24.34 -8.61
C TYR A 9 -9.41 23.97 -8.03
N LEU A 10 -8.73 22.96 -8.60
CA LEU A 10 -7.44 22.45 -8.13
C LEU A 10 -6.26 22.92 -9.00
N THR A 11 -6.50 23.72 -10.04
CA THR A 11 -5.47 24.16 -11.00
C THR A 11 -4.27 24.86 -10.37
N SER A 12 -4.43 25.55 -9.24
CA SER A 12 -3.29 26.18 -8.54
C SER A 12 -2.37 25.18 -7.81
N LEU A 13 -2.83 23.93 -7.64
CA LEU A 13 -2.14 22.87 -6.90
C LEU A 13 -1.83 21.64 -7.78
N HIS A 14 -2.48 21.52 -8.94
CA HIS A 14 -2.33 20.36 -9.82
C HIS A 14 -0.96 20.37 -10.52
N ASP A 15 -0.16 19.33 -10.28
CA ASP A 15 1.12 19.09 -10.93
C ASP A 15 1.29 17.61 -11.25
N ILE A 16 1.27 17.26 -12.53
CA ILE A 16 1.41 15.89 -13.02
C ILE A 16 2.75 15.26 -12.60
N SER A 17 3.80 16.07 -12.43
CA SER A 17 5.12 15.58 -12.00
C SER A 17 5.19 15.23 -10.52
N ASP A 18 4.32 15.82 -9.69
CA ASP A 18 4.20 15.58 -8.24
C ASP A 18 3.01 14.65 -7.89
N GLU A 19 2.29 14.16 -8.90
CA GLU A 19 1.17 13.21 -8.78
C GLU A 19 1.51 11.85 -9.44
N PRO A 20 2.49 11.08 -8.92
CA PRO A 20 2.90 9.82 -9.53
C PRO A 20 1.88 8.70 -9.27
N VAL A 21 1.82 7.75 -10.22
CA VAL A 21 1.08 6.50 -10.06
C VAL A 21 1.99 5.36 -9.57
N CYS A 22 1.45 4.45 -8.76
CA CYS A 22 2.20 3.26 -8.35
C CYS A 22 2.35 2.30 -9.54
N ILE A 23 3.60 2.02 -9.93
CA ILE A 23 3.91 1.09 -11.03
C ILE A 23 3.63 -0.37 -10.69
N MET A 24 3.70 -0.72 -9.40
CA MET A 24 3.44 -2.07 -8.90
C MET A 24 2.02 -2.12 -8.34
N PRO A 25 1.10 -2.91 -8.93
CA PRO A 25 -0.20 -3.12 -8.32
C PRO A 25 -0.02 -3.82 -6.97
N PHE A 26 -0.86 -3.48 -6.00
CA PHE A 26 -0.90 -4.18 -4.72
C PHE A 26 -1.42 -5.61 -4.94
N SER A 27 -0.72 -6.60 -4.37
CA SER A 27 -1.16 -8.00 -4.45
C SER A 27 -2.20 -8.31 -3.38
N PHE A 28 -3.33 -8.88 -3.80
CA PHE A 28 -4.40 -9.37 -2.93
C PHE A 28 -4.34 -10.91 -2.76
N ASP A 29 -3.18 -11.53 -2.94
CA ASP A 29 -3.04 -12.99 -2.85
C ASP A 29 -3.46 -13.54 -1.48
N PHE A 30 -3.39 -12.72 -0.43
CA PHE A 30 -3.85 -13.05 0.92
C PHE A 30 -5.38 -13.11 1.05
N GLU A 31 -6.16 -12.47 0.17
CA GLU A 31 -7.62 -12.57 0.15
C GLU A 31 -8.11 -13.77 -0.66
N GLN A 32 -7.34 -14.17 -1.68
CA GLN A 32 -7.67 -15.32 -2.53
C GLN A 32 -7.47 -16.66 -1.81
N HIS A 33 -6.54 -16.71 -0.86
CA HIS A 33 -6.33 -17.86 0.01
C HIS A 33 -7.09 -17.63 1.31
N ALA A 34 -7.98 -18.55 1.69
CA ALA A 34 -8.60 -18.52 3.01
C ALA A 34 -7.53 -18.80 4.08
N LEU A 35 -6.83 -17.75 4.50
CA LEU A 35 -5.82 -17.82 5.55
C LEU A 35 -6.50 -18.12 6.88
N THR A 36 -5.88 -19.00 7.66
CA THR A 36 -6.31 -19.22 9.04
C THR A 36 -5.90 -18.03 9.91
N GLU A 37 -6.54 -17.88 11.08
CA GLU A 37 -6.17 -16.84 12.04
C GLU A 37 -4.68 -16.89 12.42
N GLU A 38 -4.13 -18.09 12.58
CA GLU A 38 -2.72 -18.31 12.89
C GLU A 38 -1.81 -17.85 11.74
N GLN A 39 -2.18 -18.13 10.49
CA GLN A 39 -1.42 -17.69 9.31
C GLN A 39 -1.43 -16.17 9.18
N MET A 40 -2.55 -15.51 9.44
CA MET A 40 -2.62 -14.05 9.46
C MET A 40 -1.75 -13.45 10.57
N LYS A 41 -1.78 -14.02 11.79
CA LYS A 41 -0.92 -13.57 12.89
C LYS A 41 0.56 -13.69 12.54
N GLU A 42 0.96 -14.80 11.92
CA GLU A 42 2.35 -15.03 11.50
C GLU A 42 2.79 -14.02 10.42
N LEU A 43 1.94 -13.72 9.42
CA LEU A 43 2.25 -12.71 8.40
C LEU A 43 2.44 -11.32 9.02
N ILE A 44 1.56 -10.92 9.94
CA ILE A 44 1.66 -9.65 10.66
C ILE A 44 2.94 -9.61 11.50
N TYR A 45 3.26 -10.70 12.20
CA TYR A 45 4.46 -10.79 13.02
C TYR A 45 5.74 -10.67 12.18
N ARG A 46 5.80 -11.31 11.01
CA ARG A 46 6.92 -11.17 10.08
C ARG A 46 7.10 -9.74 9.59
N GLU A 47 6.00 -9.07 9.24
CA GLU A 47 6.05 -7.67 8.82
C GLU A 47 6.57 -6.78 9.96
N ALA A 48 6.08 -6.98 11.18
CA ALA A 48 6.55 -6.26 12.36
C ALA A 48 8.06 -6.49 12.61
N LEU A 49 8.54 -7.72 12.47
CA LEU A 49 9.97 -8.03 12.57
C LEU A 49 10.80 -7.38 11.44
N ALA A 50 10.26 -7.29 10.23
CA ALA A 50 10.93 -6.64 9.11
C ALA A 50 11.13 -5.13 9.37
N PHE A 51 10.14 -4.47 9.99
CA PHE A 51 10.26 -3.07 10.42
C PHE A 51 11.09 -2.89 11.70
N ASN A 52 11.13 -3.91 12.58
CA ASN A 52 11.83 -3.87 13.85
C ASN A 52 12.86 -5.02 13.96
N PRO A 53 14.01 -4.93 13.24
CA PRO A 53 15.01 -6.00 13.20
C PRO A 53 15.65 -6.31 14.56
N GLU A 54 15.55 -5.41 15.52
CA GLU A 54 16.02 -5.58 16.91
C GLU A 54 15.27 -6.69 17.70
N TYR A 55 14.09 -7.09 17.24
CA TYR A 55 13.32 -8.18 17.83
C TYR A 55 13.50 -9.52 17.11
N GLN A 56 14.31 -9.57 16.03
CA GLN A 56 14.74 -10.82 15.40
C GLN A 56 15.89 -11.43 16.22
N GLN A 57 15.58 -12.07 17.35
CA GLN A 57 16.55 -12.84 18.16
C GLN A 57 16.51 -14.32 17.83
#